data_AF-A0AAW8K7S2-F1
#
_entry.id   AF-A0AAW8K7S2-F1
#
_cell.length_a   1.000
_cell.length_b   1.000
_cell.length_c   1.000
_cell.angle_alpha   90.00
_cell.angle_beta   90.00
_cell.angle_gamma   90.00
#
_symmetry.space_group_name_H-M   'P 1'
#
loop_
_entity.id
_entity.type
_entity.pdbx_description
1 polymer ?
#
loop_
_entity_poly.entity_id
_entity_poly.type
_entity_poly.pdbx_seq_one_letter_code
_entity_poly.pdbx_strand_id
1 'polypeptide(L)'
;QDLSLEGVAFTPIPTFGGSFDGQGHTISGLSITESLSPAGLFGILQPSGKVENLTVLGQVCPDGDGLRVGGIVGENYGTLVHCSFSGTVKGKIDTG
;
A
#
# COMPACT_ATOMS: atom_id res chain seq x y z
N GLN A 1 16.23 8.59 2.37
CA GLN A 1 15.59 9.92 2.48
C GLN A 1 14.09 9.72 2.45
N ASP A 2 13.33 10.52 3.19
CA ASP A 2 11.86 10.46 3.12
C ASP A 2 11.37 10.91 1.75
N LEU A 3 10.31 10.27 1.27
CA LEU A 3 9.77 10.46 -0.07
C LEU A 3 8.34 10.96 0.02
N SER A 4 7.99 12.03 -0.70
CA SER A 4 6.61 12.49 -0.85
C SER A 4 6.07 12.15 -2.23
N LEU A 5 4.87 11.60 -2.28
CA LEU A 5 4.07 11.34 -3.48
C LEU A 5 3.00 12.42 -3.70
N GLU A 6 2.96 13.46 -2.87
CA GLU A 6 1.99 14.55 -3.00
C GLU A 6 2.17 15.29 -4.33
N GLY A 7 1.08 15.42 -5.10
CA GLY A 7 1.12 16.03 -6.44
C GLY A 7 1.83 15.18 -7.50
N VAL A 8 2.24 13.96 -7.18
CA VAL A 8 2.84 13.01 -8.12
C VAL A 8 1.76 12.06 -8.63
N ALA A 9 1.73 11.85 -9.95
CA ALA A 9 0.94 10.78 -10.53
C ALA A 9 1.58 9.44 -10.14
N PHE A 10 1.09 8.85 -9.04
CA PHE A 10 1.55 7.55 -8.55
C PHE A 10 0.57 6.46 -8.95
N THR A 11 1.06 5.49 -9.71
CA THR A 11 0.32 4.26 -10.00
C THR A 11 0.79 3.16 -9.04
N PRO A 12 -0.11 2.55 -8.25
CA PRO A 12 0.23 1.43 -7.38
C PRO A 12 0.92 0.28 -8.11
N ILE A 13 1.84 -0.39 -7.42
CA ILE A 13 2.57 -1.53 -7.97
C ILE A 13 1.63 -2.74 -7.96
N PRO A 14 1.20 -3.29 -9.11
CA PRO A 14 0.16 -4.34 -9.13
C PRO A 14 0.59 -5.62 -8.40
N THR A 15 1.85 -6.02 -8.58
CA THR A 15 2.45 -7.20 -7.96
C THR A 15 3.92 -6.93 -7.65
N PHE A 16 4.37 -7.36 -6.48
CA PHE A 16 5.74 -7.19 -6.03
C PHE A 16 6.27 -8.49 -5.43
N GLY A 17 7.40 -8.99 -5.95
CA GLY A 17 8.05 -10.22 -5.47
C GLY A 17 9.52 -10.05 -5.09
N GLY A 18 10.00 -8.80 -5.02
CA GLY A 18 11.36 -8.47 -4.62
C GLY A 18 11.49 -8.18 -3.12
N SER A 19 12.67 -7.70 -2.73
CA SER A 19 12.93 -7.18 -1.38
C SER A 19 12.93 -5.65 -1.44
N PHE A 20 12.12 -5.02 -0.61
CA PHE A 20 12.07 -3.58 -0.41
C PHE A 20 12.43 -3.27 1.04
N ASP A 21 13.58 -2.62 1.25
CA ASP A 21 13.97 -2.09 2.56
C ASP A 21 13.79 -0.57 2.55
N GLY A 22 12.81 -0.10 3.32
CA GLY A 22 12.54 1.32 3.53
C GLY A 22 13.63 2.02 4.34
N GLN A 23 14.55 1.27 4.97
CA GLN A 23 15.66 1.80 5.77
C GLN A 23 15.20 2.77 6.89
N GLY A 24 13.98 2.59 7.39
CA GLY A 24 13.35 3.44 8.40
C GLY A 24 12.73 4.73 7.86
N HIS A 25 12.70 4.91 6.54
CA HIS A 25 12.14 6.10 5.91
C HIS A 25 10.62 6.07 5.79
N THR A 26 10.08 7.27 5.62
CA THR A 26 8.64 7.48 5.42
C THR A 26 8.32 7.84 3.97
N ILE A 27 7.33 7.16 3.40
CA ILE A 27 6.67 7.56 2.16
C ILE A 27 5.39 8.30 2.53
N SER A 28 5.28 9.58 2.21
CA SER A 28 4.09 10.40 2.49
C SER A 28 3.35 10.79 1.22
N GLY A 29 2.11 11.27 1.36
CA GLY A 29 1.32 11.76 0.23
C GLY A 29 0.73 10.65 -0.65
N LEU A 30 0.70 9.39 -0.18
CA LEU A 30 0.02 8.32 -0.91
C LEU A 30 -1.47 8.67 -1.02
N SER A 31 -2.01 8.73 -2.23
CA SER A 31 -3.43 8.96 -2.48
C SER A 31 -3.93 7.95 -3.49
N ILE A 32 -4.67 6.95 -3.02
CA ILE A 32 -5.31 5.94 -3.87
C ILE A 32 -6.82 6.16 -3.77
N THR A 33 -7.41 6.73 -4.81
CA THR A 33 -8.86 6.93 -4.92
C THR A 33 -9.46 6.18 -6.11
N GLU A 34 -8.62 5.73 -7.03
CA GLU A 34 -9.06 4.98 -8.21
C GLU A 34 -9.61 3.60 -7.83
N SER A 35 -10.48 3.05 -8.68
CA SER A 35 -11.07 1.72 -8.53
C SER A 35 -10.07 0.59 -8.70
N LEU A 36 -9.22 0.40 -7.69
CA LEU A 36 -8.19 -0.62 -7.63
C LEU A 36 -8.59 -1.72 -6.65
N SER A 37 -8.36 -2.97 -7.07
CA SER A 37 -8.60 -4.16 -6.25
C SER A 37 -7.64 -5.26 -6.70
N PRO A 38 -6.67 -5.68 -5.88
CA PRO A 38 -6.33 -5.16 -4.54
C PRO A 38 -5.71 -3.77 -4.56
N ALA A 39 -5.98 -2.95 -3.54
CA ALA A 39 -5.46 -1.59 -3.41
C ALA A 39 -4.49 -1.44 -2.24
N GLY A 40 -3.35 -0.79 -2.50
CA GLY A 40 -2.33 -0.42 -1.53
C GLY A 40 -1.11 0.14 -2.26
N LEU A 41 -0.06 0.57 -1.54
CA LEU A 41 1.21 0.96 -2.17
C LEU A 41 1.71 -0.16 -3.11
N PHE A 42 1.60 -1.40 -2.61
CA PHE A 42 1.68 -2.63 -3.40
C PHE A 42 0.29 -3.28 -3.44
N GLY A 43 -0.21 -3.62 -4.62
CA GLY A 43 -1.45 -4.37 -4.77
C GLY A 43 -1.31 -5.76 -4.15
N ILE A 44 -0.40 -6.56 -4.71
CA ILE A 44 -0.12 -7.92 -4.24
C ILE A 44 1.36 -8.05 -3.85
N LEU A 45 1.64 -8.50 -2.63
CA LEU A 45 2.97 -8.96 -2.24
C LEU A 45 3.06 -10.47 -2.47
N GLN A 46 3.93 -10.91 -3.37
CA GLN A 46 4.14 -12.33 -3.68
C GLN A 46 4.81 -13.06 -2.51
N PRO A 47 4.77 -14.41 -2.45
CA PRO A 47 5.39 -15.18 -1.38
C PRO A 47 6.90 -14.94 -1.19
N SER A 48 7.63 -14.65 -2.27
CA SER A 48 9.04 -14.28 -2.22
C SER A 48 9.27 -12.81 -1.85
N GLY A 49 8.21 -12.01 -1.82
CA GLY A 49 8.24 -10.59 -1.57
C GLY A 49 8.49 -10.28 -0.11
N LYS A 50 9.38 -9.32 0.14
CA LYS A 50 9.70 -8.81 1.47
C LYS A 50 9.64 -7.29 1.47
N VAL A 51 8.89 -6.72 2.41
CA VAL A 51 8.88 -5.27 2.65
C VAL A 51 9.25 -5.05 4.10
N GLU A 52 10.28 -4.25 4.37
CA GLU A 52 10.73 -3.99 5.73
C GLU A 52 11.12 -2.53 6.01
N ASN A 53 11.06 -2.15 7.29
CA ASN A 53 11.48 -0.84 7.81
C ASN A 53 10.88 0.34 7.04
N LEU A 54 9.58 0.29 6.75
CA LEU A 54 8.90 1.31 5.94
C LEU A 54 7.71 1.89 6.69
N THR A 55 7.64 3.22 6.75
CA THR A 55 6.42 3.93 7.17
C THR A 55 5.73 4.53 5.95
N VAL A 56 4.41 4.36 5.84
CA VAL A 56 3.60 4.96 4.77
C VAL A 56 2.56 5.88 5.38
N LEU A 57 2.47 7.10 4.86
CA LEU A 57 1.49 8.11 5.24
C LEU A 57 0.63 8.47 4.03
N GLY A 58 -0.69 8.38 4.20
CA GLY A 58 -1.60 8.78 3.14
C GLY A 58 -3.03 8.30 3.29
N GLN A 59 -3.74 8.31 2.17
CA GLN A 59 -5.12 7.91 2.05
C GLN A 59 -5.26 6.81 1.00
N VAL A 60 -5.88 5.69 1.40
CA VAL A 60 -6.23 4.58 0.51
C VAL A 60 -7.75 4.36 0.59
N CYS A 61 -8.46 5.04 -0.31
CA CYS A 61 -9.92 5.04 -0.42
C CYS A 61 -10.34 4.73 -1.87
N PRO A 62 -10.03 3.53 -2.41
CA PRO A 62 -10.41 3.18 -3.77
C PRO A 62 -11.93 3.22 -3.95
N ASP A 63 -12.40 3.84 -5.03
CA ASP A 63 -13.81 3.84 -5.41
C ASP A 63 -14.23 2.44 -5.95
N GLY A 64 -15.46 1.97 -5.68
CA GLY A 64 -15.96 0.70 -6.22
C GLY A 64 -15.78 -0.52 -5.29
N ASP A 65 -15.62 -1.71 -5.87
CA ASP A 65 -15.51 -3.00 -5.15
C ASP A 65 -14.08 -3.22 -4.61
N GLY A 66 -13.60 -2.28 -3.81
CA GLY A 66 -12.35 -2.38 -3.05
C GLY A 66 -12.43 -3.51 -2.02
N LEU A 67 -12.44 -4.75 -2.49
CA LEU A 67 -12.62 -5.98 -1.71
C LEU A 67 -11.37 -6.31 -0.89
N ARG A 68 -10.19 -5.83 -1.31
CA ARG A 68 -8.90 -6.06 -0.65
C ARG A 68 -8.11 -4.76 -0.64
N VAL A 69 -8.16 -4.04 0.48
CA VAL A 69 -7.55 -2.72 0.61
C VAL A 69 -6.63 -2.70 1.83
N GLY A 70 -5.39 -2.26 1.64
CA GLY A 70 -4.42 -2.09 2.70
C GLY A 70 -3.54 -0.86 2.45
N GLY A 71 -3.11 -0.22 3.53
CA GLY A 71 -2.33 1.02 3.45
C GLY A 71 -0.94 0.84 2.80
N ILE A 72 -0.33 -0.33 2.98
CA ILE A 72 0.99 -0.69 2.41
C ILE A 72 0.81 -1.77 1.35
N VAL A 73 0.13 -2.86 1.70
CA VAL A 73 -0.13 -3.98 0.79
C VAL A 73 -1.61 -4.30 0.79
N GLY A 74 -2.24 -4.35 -0.39
CA GLY A 74 -3.65 -4.72 -0.53
C GLY A 74 -3.91 -6.19 -0.23
N GLU A 75 -3.05 -7.07 -0.75
CA GLU A 75 -3.07 -8.51 -0.50
C GLU A 75 -1.66 -9.05 -0.25
N ASN A 76 -1.44 -9.62 0.93
CA ASN A 76 -0.11 -10.04 1.35
C ASN A 76 0.02 -11.57 1.37
N TYR A 77 0.87 -12.11 0.49
CA TYR A 77 1.34 -13.51 0.54
C TYR A 77 2.80 -13.65 1.00
N GLY A 78 3.52 -12.53 1.12
CA GLY A 78 4.92 -12.47 1.50
C GLY A 78 5.12 -12.03 2.95
N THR A 79 6.22 -11.31 3.20
CA THR A 79 6.60 -10.88 4.56
C THR A 79 6.63 -9.35 4.68
N LEU A 80 5.93 -8.82 5.69
CA LEU A 80 6.07 -7.44 6.16
C LEU A 80 6.76 -7.42 7.52
N VAL A 81 7.82 -6.63 7.68
CA VAL A 81 8.59 -6.52 8.95
C VAL A 81 8.83 -5.07 9.31
N HIS A 82 8.47 -4.64 10.52
CA HIS A 82 8.63 -3.25 10.97
C HIS A 82 8.05 -2.21 10.00
N CYS A 83 6.91 -2.55 9.39
CA CYS A 83 6.19 -1.66 8.51
C CYS A 83 5.01 -1.02 9.25
N SER A 84 4.76 0.25 9.02
CA SER A 84 3.67 1.00 9.63
C SER A 84 2.93 1.83 8.59
N PHE A 85 1.61 1.93 8.74
CA PHE A 85 0.79 2.85 7.96
C PHE A 85 0.08 3.81 8.90
N SER A 86 0.03 5.09 8.54
CA SER A 86 -0.79 6.07 9.24
C SER A 86 -1.53 6.98 8.27
N GLY A 87 -2.82 7.17 8.54
CA GLY A 87 -3.73 7.90 7.67
C GLY A 87 -5.06 7.16 7.54
N THR A 88 -5.74 7.34 6.41
CA THR A 88 -7.10 6.82 6.22
C THR A 88 -7.08 5.65 5.24
N VAL A 89 -7.64 4.51 5.66
CA VAL A 89 -7.92 3.39 4.77
C VAL A 89 -9.43 3.17 4.75
N LYS A 90 -10.03 3.19 3.57
CA LYS A 90 -11.46 2.90 3.38
C LYS A 90 -11.60 1.80 2.33
N GLY A 91 -11.79 0.57 2.81
CA GLY A 91 -12.23 -0.54 1.98
C GLY A 91 -13.75 -0.66 2.00
N LYS A 92 -14.35 -1.09 0.89
CA LYS A 92 -15.76 -1.44 0.84
C LYS A 92 -15.87 -2.94 1.13
N ILE A 93 -15.80 -3.28 2.42
CA ILE A 93 -16.14 -4.62 2.86
C ILE A 93 -17.66 -4.68 2.89
N ASP A 94 -18.28 -5.23 1.84
CA ASP A 94 -19.66 -5.68 1.94
C ASP A 94 -19.64 -7.01 2.72
N THR A 95 -19.61 -6.93 4.05
CA THR A 95 -20.03 -8.04 4.90
C THR A 95 -21.54 -7.95 5.03
N GLY A 96 -22.24 -8.57 4.08
CA GLY A 96 -23.58 -9.11 4.34
C GLY A 96 -23.49 -10.31 5.26
#